data_AF-A0A3D8PLW0-F1
#
_entry.id   AF-A0A3D8PLW0-F1
#
_cell.length_a   1.000
_cell.length_b   1.000
_cell.length_c   1.000
_cell.angle_alpha   90.00
_cell.angle_beta   90.00
_cell.angle_gamma   90.00
#
_symmetry.space_group_name_H-M   'P 1'
#
loop_
_entity.id
_entity.type
_entity.pdbx_description
1 polymer ?
#
loop_
_entity_poly.entity_id
_entity_poly.type
_entity_poly.pdbx_seq_one_letter_code
_entity_poly.pdbx_strand_id
1 'polypeptide(L)' 'MPGYNKFKGYLVEKGIKQQEIADLLEMDRNRFNLILNGQREKDFKVQEIIKICNHLSISAEKFFFNQKVSK' A
#
# COMPACT_ATOMS: atom_id res chain seq x y z
N MET A 1 7.09 10.61 -4.70
CA MET A 1 5.68 10.48 -5.10
C MET A 1 4.82 10.76 -3.88
N PRO A 2 3.56 11.20 -4.04
CA PRO A 2 2.66 11.21 -2.89
C PRO A 2 2.51 9.76 -2.39
N GLY A 3 2.76 9.54 -1.09
CA GLY A 3 2.69 8.21 -0.49
C GLY A 3 1.28 7.63 -0.52
N TYR A 4 1.14 6.39 -0.06
CA TYR A 4 -0.12 5.64 -0.02
C TYR A 4 -0.92 5.94 1.25
N ASN A 5 -1.17 7.23 1.54
CA ASN A 5 -1.79 7.67 2.80
C ASN A 5 -3.17 7.03 3.06
N LYS A 6 -3.99 6.88 2.02
CA LYS A 6 -5.32 6.27 2.14
C LYS A 6 -5.24 4.79 2.50
N PHE A 7 -4.34 4.05 1.86
CA PHE A 7 -4.10 2.64 2.18
C PHE A 7 -3.49 2.48 3.58
N LYS A 8 -2.52 3.33 3.93
CA LYS A 8 -1.91 3.38 5.27
C LYS A 8 -2.96 3.63 6.36
N GLY A 9 -3.89 4.57 6.14
CA GLY A 9 -5.01 4.84 7.04
C GLY A 9 -5.91 3.62 7.22
N TYR A 10 -6.28 2.95 6.13
CA TYR A 10 -7.08 1.73 6.17
C TYR A 10 -6.43 0.62 7.01
N LEU A 11 -5.11 0.42 6.89
CA LEU A 11 -4.41 -0.57 7.71
C LEU A 11 -4.53 -0.25 9.21
N VAL A 12 -4.37 1.02 9.58
CA VAL A 12 -4.52 1.47 10.97
C VAL A 12 -5.96 1.27 11.47
N GLU A 13 -6.95 1.68 10.68
CA GLU A 13 -8.39 1.56 11.02
C GLU A 13 -8.82 0.10 11.21
N LYS A 14 -8.21 -0.84 10.48
CA LYS A 14 -8.49 -2.27 10.57
C LYS A 14 -7.58 -3.03 11.54
N GLY A 15 -6.63 -2.34 12.19
CA GLY A 15 -5.66 -2.98 13.08
C GLY A 15 -4.70 -3.95 12.35
N ILE A 16 -4.58 -3.82 11.03
CA ILE A 16 -3.71 -4.66 10.20
C ILE A 16 -2.27 -4.18 10.37
N LYS A 17 -1.39 -5.10 10.76
CA LYS A 17 0.02 -4.76 10.97
C LYS A 17 0.70 -4.62 9.61
N GLN A 18 1.53 -3.58 9.46
CA GLN A 18 2.34 -3.40 8.25
C GLN A 18 3.27 -4.59 7.98
N GLN A 19 3.71 -5.29 9.03
CA GLN A 19 4.49 -6.52 8.92
C GLN A 19 3.71 -7.62 8.17
N GLU A 20 2.42 -7.76 8.42
CA GLU A 20 1.58 -8.77 7.78
C GLU A 20 1.56 -8.59 6.25
N ILE A 21 1.45 -7.34 5.79
CA ILE A 21 1.45 -7.04 4.36
C ILE A 21 2.86 -7.17 3.77
N ALA A 22 3.90 -6.82 4.54
CA ALA A 22 5.27 -7.02 4.12
C ALA A 22 5.58 -8.52 3.92
N ASP A 23 5.10 -9.37 4.83
CA ASP A 23 5.23 -10.82 4.76
C ASP A 23 4.46 -11.41 3.56
N LEU A 24 3.23 -10.95 3.32
CA LEU A 24 2.41 -11.31 2.14
C LEU A 24 3.14 -11.03 0.82
N LEU A 25 3.91 -9.95 0.78
CA LEU A 25 4.64 -9.50 -0.40
C LEU A 25 6.10 -10.01 -0.44
N GLU A 26 6.49 -10.84 0.53
CA GLU A 26 7.85 -11.39 0.66
C GLU A 26 8.92 -10.28 0.62
N MET A 27 8.65 -9.17 1.33
CA MET A 27 9.55 -8.02 1.40
C MET A 27 9.83 -7.57 2.83
N ASP A 28 10.95 -6.87 3.01
CA ASP A 28 11.29 -6.25 4.28
C ASP A 28 10.28 -5.17 4.69
N ARG A 29 9.96 -5.11 5.99
CA ARG A 29 9.03 -4.14 6.56
C ARG A 29 9.46 -2.70 6.31
N ASN A 30 10.75 -2.40 6.35
CA ASN A 30 11.23 -1.05 6.07
C ASN A 30 11.05 -0.72 4.59
N ARG A 31 11.27 -1.67 3.68
CA ARG A 31 10.95 -1.50 2.25
C ARG A 31 9.46 -1.18 2.05
N PHE A 32 8.57 -1.93 2.68
CA PHE A 32 7.13 -1.66 2.63
C PHE A 32 6.79 -0.25 3.14
N ASN A 33 7.39 0.16 4.26
CA ASN A 33 7.20 1.49 4.83
C ASN A 33 7.70 2.63 3.94
N LEU A 34 8.83 2.44 3.25
CA LEU A 34 9.35 3.42 2.29
C LEU A 34 8.38 3.62 1.11
N ILE A 35 7.79 2.53 0.61
CA ILE A 35 6.75 2.58 -0.43
C ILE A 35 5.53 3.33 0.08
N LEU A 36 5.00 2.97 1.26
CA LEU A 36 3.83 3.64 1.86
C LEU A 36 4.05 5.15 2.03
N ASN A 37 5.27 5.57 2.36
CA ASN A 37 5.62 6.97 2.54
C ASN A 37 6.02 7.70 1.23
N GLY A 38 5.96 7.04 0.08
CA GLY A 38 6.16 7.67 -1.25
C GLY A 38 7.60 8.09 -1.57
N GLN A 39 8.59 7.45 -0.94
CA GLN A 39 10.02 7.74 -1.15
C GLN A 39 10.44 7.41 -2.59
N ARG A 40 11.22 8.31 -3.21
CA ARG A 40 11.25 8.64 -4.66
C ARG A 40 11.67 7.52 -5.64
N GLU A 41 11.98 6.32 -5.17
CA GLU A 41 12.46 5.20 -6.02
C GLU A 41 11.78 3.86 -5.70
N LYS A 42 10.77 3.84 -4.82
CA LYS A 42 10.09 2.61 -4.44
C LYS A 42 8.59 2.76 -4.64
N ASP A 43 8.03 1.86 -5.44
CA ASP A 43 6.59 1.78 -5.68
C ASP A 43 6.14 0.32 -5.64
N PHE A 44 4.83 0.09 -5.47
CA PHE A 44 4.25 -1.23 -5.61
C PHE A 44 4.25 -1.65 -7.08
N LYS A 45 4.69 -2.88 -7.34
CA LYS A 45 4.45 -3.53 -8.62
C LYS A 45 2.96 -3.86 -8.74
N VAL A 46 2.45 -3.92 -9.97
CA VAL A 46 1.05 -4.31 -10.24
C VAL A 46 0.68 -5.65 -9.59
N GLN A 47 1.59 -6.62 -9.62
CA GLN A 47 1.38 -7.93 -8.96
C GLN A 47 1.27 -7.82 -7.44
N GLU A 48 2.04 -6.92 -6.81
CA GLU A 48 1.97 -6.66 -5.36
C GLU A 48 0.62 -6.02 -5.01
N ILE A 49 0.14 -5.06 -5.82
CA ILE A 49 -1.19 -4.46 -5.65
C ILE A 49 -2.28 -5.52 -5.76
N ILE A 50 -2.24 -6.40 -6.77
CA ILE A 50 -3.22 -7.48 -6.94
C ILE A 50 -3.22 -8.41 -5.72
N LYS A 51 -2.03 -8.82 -5.23
CA LYS A 51 -1.91 -9.65 -4.03
C LYS A 51 -2.56 -9.00 -2.82
N ILE A 52 -2.27 -7.71 -2.56
CA ILE A 52 -2.85 -6.95 -1.45
C ILE A 52 -4.38 -6.87 -1.58
N CYS A 53 -4.88 -6.53 -2.77
CA CYS A 53 -6.31 -6.39 -3.01
C CYS A 53 -7.06 -7.70 -2.81
N ASN A 54 -6.48 -8.83 -3.23
CA ASN A 54 -7.06 -10.15 -3.02
C ASN A 54 -7.04 -10.55 -1.54
N HIS A 55 -5.92 -10.33 -0.84
CA HIS A 55 -5.78 -10.67 0.58
C HIS A 55 -6.76 -9.88 1.46
N LEU A 56 -6.90 -8.59 1.20
CA LEU A 56 -7.72 -7.67 2.00
C LEU A 56 -9.15 -7.51 1.47
N SER A 57 -9.49 -8.15 0.34
CA SER A 57 -10.77 -7.97 -0.36
C SER A 57 -11.13 -6.49 -0.61
N ILE A 58 -10.17 -5.71 -1.12
CA ILE A 58 -10.31 -4.27 -1.40
C ILE A 58 -10.12 -3.92 -2.89
N SER A 59 -10.64 -2.77 -3.31
CA SER A 59 -10.50 -2.27 -4.69
C SER A 59 -9.18 -1.52 -4.90
N ALA A 60 -8.43 -1.92 -5.93
CA ALA A 60 -7.19 -1.26 -6.32
C ALA A 60 -7.41 0.21 -6.73
N GLU A 61 -8.52 0.50 -7.42
CA GLU A 61 -8.89 1.85 -7.82
C GLU A 61 -9.06 2.77 -6.61
N LYS A 62 -9.73 2.27 -5.57
CA LYS A 62 -10.02 3.04 -4.36
C LYS A 62 -8.75 3.42 -3.60
N PHE A 63 -7.73 2.58 -3.59
CA PHE A 63 -6.58 2.70 -2.68
C PHE A 63 -5.24 3.01 -3.35
N PHE A 64 -5.04 2.66 -4.63
CA PHE A 64 -3.75 2.74 -5.30
C PHE A 64 -3.76 3.64 -6.55
N PHE A 65 -4.85 3.68 -7.33
CA PHE A 65 -4.87 4.42 -8.60
C PHE A 65 -5.51 5.81 -8.53
N ASN A 66 -6.34 6.10 -7.52
CA ASN A 66 -7.07 7.35 -7.45
C ASN A 66 -6.42 8.40 -6.52
N GLN A 67 -5.17 8.79 -6.83
CA GLN A 67 -4.46 9.89 -6.16
C GLN A 67 -4.68 11.27 -6.81
N LYS A 68 -5.71 11.43 -7.66
CA LYS A 68 -6.16 12.75 -8.09
C LYS A 68 -7.24 13.26 -7.14
N VAL A 69 -6.83 13.93 -6.06
CA VAL A 69 -7.68 14.94 -5.42
C VAL A 69 -7.01 16.30 -5.60
N SER A 70 -7.56 17.02 -6.59
CA SER A 70 -7.63 18.47 -6.87
C SER A 70 -6.45 19.39 -6.56
N LYS A 71 -6.00 20.11 -7.60
CA LYS A 71 -5.51 21.49 -7.45
C LYS A 71 -6.66 22.41 -7.06
#